data_AF-A0A086W6R6-F1
#
_entry.id   AF-A0A086W6R6-F1
#
_cell.length_a   1.000
_cell.length_b   1.000
_cell.length_c   1.000
_cell.angle_alpha   90.00
_cell.angle_beta   90.00
_cell.angle_gamma   90.00
#
_symmetry.space_group_name_H-M   'P 1'
#
loop_
_entity.id
_entity.type
_entity.pdbx_description
1 polymer ?
#
loop_
_entity_poly.entity_id
_entity_poly.type
_entity_poly.pdbx_seq_one_letter_code
_entity_poly.pdbx_strand_id
1 'polypeptide(L)'
;MSTSKNIDKDEDVKVGKKLEDSFEEFFQFVLDKECAGATIERADLENMHNPDFLIKYNKKSIMWMELKVIFRPFINISKKADRSYECYSHSLTLDHGKKLNKQKELVASNNIGENNCIYVYWYDLPCIKGIFWMPSTQVYRHQKSQVDYQRKIVDGDRNKQGGVRGAVNKIYLPLHEMNDFYSILSVIKAKM
;
A
#
# COMPACT_ATOMS: atom_id res chain seq x y z
N MET A 1 -3.28 31.50 -9.81
CA MET A 1 -2.24 31.26 -8.77
C MET A 1 -2.65 30.02 -8.01
N SER A 2 -1.92 28.91 -8.20
CA SER A 2 -2.19 27.64 -7.51
C SER A 2 -1.61 27.70 -6.10
N THR A 3 -2.45 27.88 -5.09
CA THR A 3 -2.09 27.71 -3.68
C THR A 3 -1.93 26.21 -3.39
N SER A 4 -0.78 25.64 -3.72
CA SER A 4 -0.42 24.29 -3.29
C SER A 4 -0.35 24.30 -1.76
N LYS A 5 -1.28 23.61 -1.11
CA LYS A 5 -1.27 23.41 0.34
C LYS A 5 0.07 22.79 0.74
N ASN A 6 0.76 23.40 1.70
CA ASN A 6 1.84 22.72 2.42
C ASN A 6 1.25 21.47 3.07
N ILE A 7 1.76 20.30 2.71
CA ILE A 7 1.37 19.02 3.33
C ILE A 7 2.07 18.96 4.69
N ASP A 8 1.30 18.96 5.77
CA ASP A 8 1.82 18.67 7.11
C ASP A 8 2.06 17.16 7.21
N LYS A 9 3.32 16.77 7.34
CA LYS A 9 3.73 15.36 7.40
C LYS A 9 3.32 14.70 8.72
N ASP A 10 3.19 15.47 9.79
CA ASP A 10 2.81 14.90 11.09
C ASP A 10 1.31 14.57 11.12
N GLU A 11 0.49 15.36 10.42
CA GLU A 11 -0.92 15.03 10.18
C GLU A 11 -1.08 13.85 9.22
N ASP A 12 -0.30 13.80 8.14
CA ASP A 12 -0.31 12.70 7.17
C ASP A 12 -0.01 11.34 7.85
N VAL A 13 1.01 11.30 8.72
CA VAL A 13 1.34 10.09 9.51
C VAL A 13 0.21 9.71 10.47
N LYS A 14 -0.40 10.68 11.16
CA LYS A 14 -1.54 10.40 12.06
C LYS A 14 -2.75 9.85 11.32
N VAL A 15 -3.03 10.37 10.13
CA VAL A 15 -4.12 9.90 9.28
C VAL A 15 -3.81 8.50 8.75
N GLY A 16 -2.58 8.26 8.28
CA GLY A 16 -2.11 6.93 7.86
C GLY A 16 -2.34 5.87 8.94
N LYS A 17 -1.90 6.16 10.17
CA LYS A 17 -2.10 5.24 11.30
C LYS A 17 -3.58 4.91 11.55
N LYS A 18 -4.45 5.92 11.55
CA LYS A 18 -5.91 5.71 11.74
C LYS A 18 -6.51 4.82 10.65
N LEU A 19 -6.02 4.96 9.41
CA LEU A 19 -6.49 4.15 8.28
C LEU A 19 -6.01 2.70 8.40
N GLU A 20 -4.77 2.49 8.87
CA GLU A 20 -4.24 1.16 9.19
C GLU A 20 -5.04 0.50 10.32
N ASP A 21 -5.31 1.22 11.42
CA ASP A 21 -6.11 0.70 12.54
C ASP A 21 -7.55 0.33 12.06
N SER A 22 -8.16 1.18 11.23
CA SER A 22 -9.49 0.90 10.64
C SER A 22 -9.48 -0.32 9.72
N PHE A 23 -8.39 -0.52 8.97
CA PHE A 23 -8.23 -1.66 8.09
C PHE A 23 -8.02 -2.95 8.89
N GLU A 24 -7.25 -2.91 9.97
CA GLU A 24 -7.05 -4.04 10.89
C GLU A 24 -8.39 -4.52 11.46
N GLU A 25 -9.18 -3.60 12.03
CA GLU A 25 -10.50 -3.90 12.58
C GLU A 25 -11.44 -4.50 11.53
N PHE A 26 -11.48 -3.91 10.33
CA PHE A 26 -12.29 -4.41 9.22
C PHE A 26 -11.85 -5.80 8.79
N PHE A 27 -10.55 -6.05 8.61
CA PHE A 27 -10.07 -7.35 8.16
C PHE A 27 -10.28 -8.40 9.26
N GLN A 28 -10.01 -8.09 10.54
CA GLN A 28 -10.28 -9.03 11.63
C GLN A 28 -11.75 -9.45 11.64
N PHE A 29 -12.68 -8.50 11.46
CA PHE A 29 -14.11 -8.82 11.34
C PHE A 29 -14.42 -9.76 10.16
N VAL A 30 -13.73 -9.62 9.03
CA VAL A 30 -13.87 -10.54 7.89
C VAL A 30 -13.28 -11.91 8.22
N LEU A 31 -12.11 -11.97 8.86
CA LEU A 31 -11.47 -13.24 9.26
C LEU A 31 -12.33 -14.02 10.27
N ASP A 32 -12.94 -13.34 11.24
CA ASP A 32 -13.81 -13.99 12.24
C ASP A 32 -14.99 -14.71 11.57
N LYS A 33 -15.49 -14.18 10.45
CA LYS A 33 -16.60 -14.74 9.70
C LYS A 33 -16.18 -15.84 8.74
N GLU A 34 -15.06 -15.64 8.04
CA GLU A 34 -14.70 -16.45 6.87
C GLU A 34 -13.57 -17.43 7.14
N CYS A 35 -12.70 -17.14 8.11
CA CYS A 35 -11.45 -17.84 8.39
C CYS A 35 -11.28 -18.01 9.92
N ALA A 36 -12.29 -18.61 10.58
CA ALA A 36 -12.34 -18.70 12.03
C ALA A 36 -11.03 -19.21 12.66
N GLY A 37 -10.53 -18.48 13.66
CA GLY A 37 -9.26 -18.75 14.33
C GLY A 37 -8.03 -18.09 13.70
N ALA A 38 -8.17 -17.45 12.52
CA ALA A 38 -7.16 -16.57 11.98
C ALA A 38 -7.24 -15.17 12.62
N THR A 39 -6.09 -14.54 12.86
CA THR A 39 -5.99 -13.19 13.42
C THR A 39 -5.07 -12.33 12.57
N ILE A 40 -5.34 -11.03 12.50
CA ILE A 40 -4.45 -10.02 11.91
C ILE A 40 -3.86 -9.14 13.03
N GLU A 41 -2.61 -8.73 12.88
CA GLU A 41 -1.93 -7.80 13.79
C GLU A 41 -0.95 -6.90 13.03
N ARG A 42 -0.63 -5.74 13.61
CA ARG A 42 0.40 -4.81 13.15
C ARG A 42 1.81 -5.34 13.36
N ALA A 43 2.47 -5.77 12.28
CA ALA A 43 3.79 -6.40 12.36
C ALA A 43 4.95 -5.39 12.28
N ASP A 44 4.68 -4.18 11.80
CA ASP A 44 5.60 -3.05 11.74
C ASP A 44 5.87 -2.42 13.12
N LEU A 45 4.99 -2.64 14.10
CA LEU A 45 5.20 -2.19 15.48
C LEU A 45 6.34 -2.91 16.19
N GLU A 46 6.58 -4.18 15.87
CA GLU A 46 7.72 -4.94 16.38
C GLU A 46 9.02 -4.53 15.67
N ASN A 47 8.95 -4.28 14.36
CA ASN A 47 10.05 -3.81 13.54
C ASN A 47 9.51 -2.99 12.37
N MET A 48 9.81 -1.69 12.33
CA MET A 48 9.33 -0.76 11.29
C MET A 48 9.77 -1.10 9.85
N HIS A 49 10.59 -2.14 9.67
CA HIS A 49 10.98 -2.64 8.35
C HIS A 49 10.16 -3.84 7.89
N ASN A 50 9.35 -4.43 8.77
CA ASN A 50 8.41 -5.48 8.41
C ASN A 50 7.29 -4.91 7.51
N PRO A 51 6.62 -5.77 6.73
CA PRO A 51 5.31 -5.44 6.17
C PRO A 51 4.34 -4.98 7.27
N ASP A 52 3.40 -4.12 6.90
CA ASP A 52 2.48 -3.45 7.84
C ASP A 52 1.69 -4.45 8.72
N PHE A 53 1.22 -5.56 8.13
CA PHE A 53 0.41 -6.55 8.84
C PHE A 53 0.94 -7.98 8.72
N LEU A 54 0.59 -8.77 9.73
CA LEU A 54 0.80 -10.21 9.79
C LEU A 54 -0.50 -10.93 10.13
N ILE A 55 -0.81 -11.97 9.37
CA ILE A 55 -1.92 -12.90 9.63
C ILE A 55 -1.35 -14.16 10.27
N LYS A 56 -1.93 -14.55 11.40
CA LYS A 56 -1.58 -15.77 12.15
C LYS A 56 -2.75 -16.73 12.19
N TYR A 57 -2.44 -18.03 12.21
CA TYR A 57 -3.37 -19.10 12.52
C TYR A 57 -2.67 -20.11 13.44
N ASN A 58 -3.32 -20.53 14.53
CA ASN A 58 -2.72 -21.41 15.54
C ASN A 58 -1.33 -20.94 16.02
N LYS A 59 -1.18 -19.62 16.23
CA LYS A 59 0.09 -18.94 16.61
C LYS A 59 1.21 -19.01 15.56
N LYS A 60 0.96 -19.55 14.36
CA LYS A 60 1.90 -19.56 13.24
C LYS A 60 1.59 -18.41 12.30
N SER A 61 2.63 -17.70 11.86
CA SER A 61 2.54 -16.72 10.78
C SER A 61 2.23 -17.43 9.46
N ILE A 62 1.12 -17.05 8.82
CA ILE A 62 0.68 -17.67 7.55
C ILE A 62 0.74 -16.70 6.38
N MET A 63 0.65 -15.38 6.61
CA MET A 63 0.72 -14.39 5.54
C MET A 63 1.13 -13.02 6.07
N TRP A 64 1.95 -12.31 5.31
CA TRP A 64 2.35 -10.94 5.55
C TRP A 64 1.74 -10.02 4.51
N MET A 65 1.48 -8.78 4.89
CA MET A 65 0.80 -7.82 4.04
C MET A 65 1.41 -6.43 4.18
N GLU A 66 1.80 -5.87 3.04
CA GLU A 66 2.10 -4.46 2.90
C GLU A 66 0.82 -3.72 2.47
N LEU A 67 0.31 -2.80 3.28
CA LEU A 67 -0.86 -1.97 2.98
C LEU A 67 -0.44 -0.66 2.32
N LYS A 68 -1.16 -0.26 1.29
CA LYS A 68 -1.04 1.05 0.65
C LYS A 68 -2.42 1.68 0.51
N VAL A 69 -2.60 2.81 1.17
CA VAL A 69 -3.88 3.53 1.18
C VAL A 69 -3.77 4.78 0.32
N ILE A 70 -4.63 4.91 -0.69
CA ILE A 70 -4.61 6.05 -1.62
C ILE A 70 -6.00 6.68 -1.69
N PHE A 71 -6.14 7.84 -1.02
CA PHE A 71 -7.40 8.55 -0.87
C PHE A 71 -7.37 9.91 -1.60
N ARG A 72 -8.31 10.10 -2.53
CA ARG A 72 -8.65 11.38 -3.17
C ARG A 72 -10.17 11.45 -3.37
N PRO A 73 -10.95 11.74 -2.29
CA PRO A 73 -12.40 11.63 -2.32
C PRO A 73 -13.07 12.70 -3.21
N PHE A 74 -14.28 12.36 -3.68
CA PHE A 74 -15.07 13.12 -4.65
C PHE A 74 -15.52 14.52 -4.22
N ILE A 75 -15.61 14.79 -2.91
CA ILE A 75 -16.46 15.85 -2.32
C ILE A 75 -16.15 17.26 -2.87
N ASN A 76 -14.92 17.51 -3.34
CA ASN A 76 -14.54 18.82 -3.88
C ASN A 76 -13.97 18.77 -5.29
N ILE A 77 -13.91 17.61 -5.95
CA ILE A 77 -13.10 17.46 -7.17
C ILE A 77 -13.77 18.13 -8.37
N SER A 78 -15.08 17.96 -8.56
CA SER A 78 -15.82 18.63 -9.64
C SER A 78 -15.90 20.15 -9.49
N LYS A 79 -15.68 20.67 -8.28
CA LYS A 79 -15.78 22.10 -7.95
C LYS A 79 -14.43 22.82 -7.85
N LYS A 80 -13.30 22.09 -7.82
CA LYS A 80 -11.97 22.67 -7.56
C LYS A 80 -10.87 22.20 -8.50
N ALA A 81 -11.14 21.24 -9.38
CA ALA A 81 -10.10 20.53 -10.10
C ALA A 81 -10.09 20.86 -11.60
N ASP A 82 -8.88 21.06 -12.12
CA ASP A 82 -8.57 21.24 -13.55
C ASP A 82 -8.80 19.91 -14.33
N ARG A 83 -8.83 19.93 -15.68
CA ARG A 83 -8.99 18.68 -16.49
C ARG A 83 -7.91 17.63 -16.20
N SER A 84 -6.75 18.04 -15.70
CA SER A 84 -5.70 17.18 -15.15
C SER A 84 -6.08 16.39 -13.87
N TYR A 85 -7.34 16.38 -13.45
CA TYR A 85 -7.84 15.55 -12.34
C TYR A 85 -8.80 14.44 -12.81
N GLU A 86 -8.91 14.25 -14.13
CA GLU A 86 -9.24 12.94 -14.71
C GLU A 86 -8.23 11.90 -14.21
N CYS A 87 -8.69 10.66 -14.03
CA CYS A 87 -7.96 9.68 -13.26
C CYS A 87 -6.51 9.46 -13.69
N TYR A 88 -5.62 9.99 -12.86
CA TYR A 88 -4.19 10.00 -13.07
C TYR A 88 -3.57 8.65 -12.71
N SER A 89 -2.93 8.03 -13.69
CA SER A 89 -2.11 6.82 -13.55
C SER A 89 -1.01 6.93 -12.47
N HIS A 90 -0.60 8.15 -12.07
CA HIS A 90 0.45 8.37 -11.07
C HIS A 90 0.05 8.01 -9.63
N SER A 91 -1.24 7.90 -9.32
CA SER A 91 -1.71 7.51 -7.98
C SER A 91 -1.68 6.01 -7.73
N LEU A 92 -1.56 5.20 -8.79
CA LEU A 92 -1.45 3.74 -8.70
C LEU A 92 0.03 3.29 -8.73
N THR A 93 0.92 4.15 -8.25
CA THR A 93 2.36 3.92 -8.34
C THR A 93 2.96 3.45 -7.02
N LEU A 94 3.98 2.61 -7.10
CA LEU A 94 4.77 2.14 -5.97
C LEU A 94 6.14 2.83 -5.95
N ASP A 95 6.64 3.17 -4.75
CA ASP A 95 7.99 3.69 -4.55
C ASP A 95 9.02 2.71 -5.13
N HIS A 96 9.82 3.17 -6.11
CA HIS A 96 10.92 2.38 -6.65
C HIS A 96 12.26 2.74 -5.97
N GLY A 97 13.20 1.80 -5.98
CA GLY A 97 14.56 1.99 -5.48
C GLY A 97 14.79 1.37 -4.10
N LYS A 98 15.56 2.08 -3.26
CA LYS A 98 16.13 1.52 -2.01
C LYS A 98 15.10 0.95 -1.04
N LYS A 99 13.89 1.53 -0.97
CA LYS A 99 12.83 1.06 -0.05
C LYS A 99 12.29 -0.30 -0.46
N LEU A 100 11.91 -0.46 -1.73
CA LEU A 100 11.36 -1.71 -2.24
C LEU A 100 12.40 -2.82 -2.24
N ASN A 101 13.67 -2.51 -2.55
CA ASN A 101 14.77 -3.47 -2.47
C ASN A 101 15.00 -3.95 -1.02
N LYS A 102 14.95 -3.04 -0.03
CA LYS A 102 15.06 -3.43 1.38
C LYS A 102 13.90 -4.30 1.84
N GLN A 103 12.67 -3.98 1.45
CA GLN A 103 11.51 -4.83 1.75
C GLN A 103 11.68 -6.22 1.13
N LYS A 104 12.13 -6.28 -0.12
CA LYS A 104 12.42 -7.55 -0.79
C LYS A 104 13.48 -8.37 -0.06
N GLU A 105 14.59 -7.74 0.32
CA GLU A 105 15.66 -8.38 1.10
C GLU A 105 15.12 -8.93 2.42
N LEU A 106 14.24 -8.19 3.09
CA LEU A 106 13.67 -8.56 4.38
C LEU A 106 12.65 -9.70 4.27
N VAL A 107 11.78 -9.68 3.25
CA VAL A 107 10.87 -10.78 2.90
C VAL A 107 11.67 -12.05 2.58
N ALA A 108 12.82 -11.92 1.91
CA ALA A 108 13.70 -13.04 1.63
C ALA A 108 14.48 -13.51 2.87
N SER A 109 14.97 -12.62 3.73
CA SER A 109 15.87 -12.93 4.86
C SER A 109 15.15 -13.44 6.10
N ASN A 110 13.92 -12.99 6.37
CA ASN A 110 13.17 -13.39 7.56
C ASN A 110 12.47 -14.75 7.42
N ASN A 111 12.84 -15.57 6.42
CA ASN A 111 12.14 -16.82 6.05
C ASN A 111 10.62 -16.63 5.83
N ILE A 112 10.18 -15.40 5.56
CA ILE A 112 8.80 -15.12 5.18
C ILE A 112 8.53 -15.83 3.86
N GLY A 113 9.43 -15.66 2.88
CA GLY A 113 9.28 -16.20 1.53
C GLY A 113 8.32 -15.34 0.71
N GLU A 114 8.71 -15.00 -0.51
CA GLU A 114 7.93 -14.10 -1.39
C GLU A 114 6.49 -14.62 -1.61
N ASN A 115 6.26 -15.94 -1.52
CA ASN A 115 4.93 -16.57 -1.64
C ASN A 115 4.02 -16.42 -0.40
N ASN A 116 4.53 -15.83 0.67
CA ASN A 116 3.78 -15.54 1.90
C ASN A 116 3.65 -14.04 2.16
N CYS A 117 4.03 -13.18 1.21
CA CYS A 117 3.87 -11.74 1.31
C CYS A 117 3.02 -11.20 0.15
N ILE A 118 2.05 -10.35 0.47
CA ILE A 118 1.16 -9.70 -0.49
C ILE A 118 1.21 -8.17 -0.32
N TYR A 119 0.95 -7.45 -1.41
CA TYR A 119 0.72 -6.02 -1.38
C TYR A 119 -0.77 -5.76 -1.55
N VAL A 120 -1.37 -5.04 -0.60
CA VAL A 120 -2.79 -4.68 -0.59
C VAL A 120 -2.93 -3.19 -0.80
N TYR A 121 -3.77 -2.83 -1.76
CA TYR A 121 -4.04 -1.45 -2.14
C TYR A 121 -5.49 -1.11 -1.86
N TRP A 122 -5.70 -0.14 -0.98
CA TRP A 122 -7.01 0.45 -0.71
C TRP A 122 -7.14 1.77 -1.46
N TYR A 123 -7.91 1.75 -2.54
CA TYR A 123 -8.18 2.92 -3.37
C TYR A 123 -9.51 3.57 -2.99
N ASP A 124 -9.46 4.87 -2.70
CA ASP A 124 -10.62 5.76 -2.67
C ASP A 124 -10.37 6.93 -3.63
N LEU A 125 -10.40 6.63 -4.93
CA LEU A 125 -10.24 7.59 -6.03
C LEU A 125 -11.57 7.80 -6.74
N PRO A 126 -11.69 8.83 -7.62
CA PRO A 126 -12.90 9.03 -8.40
C PRO A 126 -13.26 7.84 -9.32
N CYS A 127 -12.30 7.33 -10.09
CA CYS A 127 -12.55 6.21 -11.02
C CYS A 127 -12.39 4.82 -10.42
N ILE A 128 -11.69 4.71 -9.28
CA ILE A 128 -11.33 3.42 -8.69
C ILE A 128 -11.66 3.48 -7.22
N LYS A 129 -12.57 2.62 -6.80
CA LYS A 129 -12.88 2.36 -5.39
C LYS A 129 -12.81 0.88 -5.12
N GLY A 130 -12.12 0.50 -4.06
CA GLY A 130 -12.03 -0.88 -3.64
C GLY A 130 -10.70 -1.21 -3.00
N ILE A 131 -10.61 -2.46 -2.54
CA ILE A 131 -9.39 -3.05 -2.01
C ILE A 131 -8.96 -4.14 -3.00
N PHE A 132 -7.72 -4.08 -3.44
CA PHE A 132 -7.13 -4.98 -4.42
C PHE A 132 -5.80 -5.50 -3.90
N TRP A 133 -5.33 -6.63 -4.41
CA TRP A 133 -4.06 -7.17 -3.94
C TRP A 133 -3.27 -7.88 -5.03
N MET A 134 -1.96 -8.01 -4.79
CA MET A 134 -1.02 -8.69 -5.67
C MET A 134 0.04 -9.43 -4.85
N PRO A 135 0.44 -10.66 -5.22
CA PRO A 135 1.57 -11.34 -4.60
C PRO A 135 2.87 -10.55 -4.74
N SER A 136 3.72 -10.55 -3.71
CA SER A 136 5.00 -9.83 -3.76
C SER A 136 5.89 -10.28 -4.94
N THR A 137 5.83 -11.56 -5.32
CA THR A 137 6.53 -12.09 -6.50
C THR A 137 6.16 -11.38 -7.80
N GLN A 138 4.87 -11.07 -8.01
CA GLN A 138 4.39 -10.35 -9.18
C GLN A 138 4.75 -8.86 -9.10
N VAL A 139 4.67 -8.25 -7.91
CA VAL A 139 5.15 -6.87 -7.67
C VAL A 139 6.63 -6.75 -8.07
N TYR A 140 7.47 -7.68 -7.63
CA TYR A 140 8.91 -7.67 -7.93
C TYR A 140 9.20 -7.98 -9.40
N ARG A 141 8.33 -8.73 -10.09
CA ARG A 141 8.41 -8.90 -11.55
C ARG A 141 8.14 -7.59 -12.26
N HIS A 142 7.07 -6.87 -11.91
CA HIS A 142 6.78 -5.56 -12.47
C HIS A 142 7.92 -4.57 -12.24
N GLN A 143 8.48 -4.57 -11.03
CA GLN A 143 9.65 -3.76 -10.67
C GLN A 143 10.82 -3.95 -11.64
N LYS A 144 11.14 -5.20 -12.01
CA LYS A 144 12.26 -5.50 -12.92
C LYS A 144 11.96 -5.18 -14.39
N SER A 145 10.70 -5.20 -14.78
CA SER A 145 10.28 -5.13 -16.19
C SER A 145 9.94 -3.71 -16.67
N GLN A 146 9.80 -2.74 -15.77
CA GLN A 146 9.34 -1.40 -16.10
C GLN A 146 10.50 -0.39 -16.11
N VAL A 147 10.35 0.63 -16.94
CA VAL A 147 11.16 1.84 -16.86
C VAL A 147 10.57 2.73 -15.77
N ASP A 148 11.43 3.27 -14.91
CA ASP A 148 11.03 4.16 -13.82
C ASP A 148 10.27 5.38 -14.35
N TYR A 149 9.07 5.60 -13.82
CA TYR A 149 8.38 6.87 -13.97
C TYR A 149 8.98 7.86 -12.96
N GLN A 150 9.60 8.94 -13.46
CA GLN A 150 10.04 10.05 -12.63
C GLN A 150 8.87 11.01 -12.39
N ARG A 151 8.35 11.05 -11.16
CA ARG A 151 7.29 12.00 -10.84
C ARG A 151 7.84 13.40 -10.70
N LYS A 152 7.00 14.39 -11.02
CA LYS A 152 7.30 15.80 -10.73
C LYS A 152 7.46 16.00 -9.21
N ILE A 153 8.57 16.61 -8.82
CA ILE A 153 8.82 17.04 -7.43
C ILE A 153 7.94 18.27 -7.15
N VAL A 154 7.23 18.25 -6.02
CA VAL A 154 6.44 19.39 -5.53
C VAL A 154 7.00 19.92 -4.21
N ASP A 155 6.62 21.12 -3.79
CA ASP A 155 7.21 21.79 -2.62
C ASP A 155 7.06 20.98 -1.32
N GLY A 156 5.94 20.26 -1.14
CA GLY A 156 5.74 19.36 0.01
C GLY A 156 6.70 18.16 0.09
N ASP A 157 7.43 17.87 -1.00
CA ASP A 157 8.45 16.81 -1.01
C ASP A 157 9.77 17.26 -0.41
N ARG A 158 9.97 18.57 -0.28
CA ARG A 158 11.22 19.15 0.21
C ARG A 158 11.17 19.29 1.73
N ASN A 159 12.32 19.12 2.38
CA ASN A 159 12.47 19.47 3.79
C ASN A 159 12.66 21.00 3.93
N LYS A 160 12.72 21.49 5.18
CA LYS A 160 12.95 22.92 5.48
C LYS A 160 14.27 23.48 4.89
N GLN A 161 15.20 22.60 4.49
CA GLN A 161 16.51 22.93 3.91
C GLN A 161 16.53 22.76 2.38
N GLY A 162 15.38 22.47 1.74
CA GLY A 162 15.25 22.29 0.28
C GLY A 162 15.57 20.90 -0.27
N GLY A 163 16.04 19.96 0.55
CA GLY A 163 16.35 18.59 0.15
C GLY A 163 15.10 17.73 -0.08
N VAL A 164 15.08 16.95 -1.16
CA VAL A 164 13.95 16.06 -1.53
C VAL A 164 13.91 14.85 -0.60
N ARG A 165 12.79 14.65 0.10
CA ARG A 165 12.54 13.50 1.00
C ARG A 165 11.68 12.40 0.37
N GLY A 166 10.89 12.72 -0.65
CA GLY A 166 10.01 11.75 -1.32
C GLY A 166 10.76 10.89 -2.34
N ALA A 167 10.35 9.63 -2.50
CA ALA A 167 10.80 8.84 -3.65
C ALA A 167 10.30 9.49 -4.95
N VAL A 168 11.23 9.75 -5.86
CA VAL A 168 10.97 10.39 -7.16
C VAL A 168 10.70 9.36 -8.23
N ASN A 169 11.40 8.22 -8.16
CA ASN A 169 11.21 7.10 -9.06
C ASN A 169 10.08 6.21 -8.57
N LYS A 170 9.21 5.85 -9.49
CA LYS A 170 8.02 5.07 -9.23
C LYS A 170 7.82 4.01 -10.31
N ILE A 171 7.20 2.90 -9.96
CA ILE A 171 6.67 1.92 -10.92
C ILE A 171 5.15 1.92 -10.87
N TYR A 172 4.49 1.43 -11.91
CA TYR A 172 3.04 1.29 -11.96
C TYR A 172 2.65 -0.17 -11.72
N LEU A 173 1.74 -0.45 -10.79
CA LEU A 173 1.17 -1.78 -10.68
C LEU A 173 -0.14 -1.83 -11.49
N PRO A 174 -0.25 -2.72 -12.49
CA PRO A 174 -1.43 -2.78 -13.33
C PRO A 174 -2.63 -3.30 -12.57
N LEU A 175 -3.63 -2.43 -12.33
CA LEU A 175 -4.84 -2.78 -11.60
C LEU A 175 -5.58 -3.99 -12.19
N HIS A 176 -5.56 -4.15 -13.52
CA HIS A 176 -6.20 -5.26 -14.20
C HIS A 176 -5.52 -6.63 -13.95
N GLU A 177 -4.29 -6.63 -13.45
CA GLU A 177 -3.58 -7.84 -13.01
C GLU A 177 -3.67 -8.04 -11.49
N MET A 178 -4.29 -7.11 -10.76
CA MET A 178 -4.53 -7.26 -9.33
C MET A 178 -5.80 -8.07 -9.08
N ASN A 179 -5.77 -8.83 -8.00
CA ASN A 179 -6.89 -9.64 -7.55
C ASN A 179 -7.86 -8.79 -6.70
N ASP A 180 -9.13 -9.19 -6.64
CA ASP A 180 -10.12 -8.60 -5.74
C ASP A 180 -9.85 -8.96 -4.27
N PHE A 181 -10.34 -8.15 -3.34
CA PHE A 181 -10.13 -8.37 -1.90
C PHE A 181 -10.56 -9.76 -1.40
N TYR A 182 -11.72 -10.28 -1.82
CA TYR A 182 -12.25 -11.51 -1.26
C TYR A 182 -11.43 -12.74 -1.66
N SER A 183 -10.78 -12.71 -2.82
CA SER A 183 -9.86 -13.78 -3.23
C SER A 183 -8.67 -13.99 -2.28
N ILE A 184 -8.30 -13.01 -1.43
CA ILE A 184 -7.29 -13.20 -0.38
C ILE A 184 -7.70 -14.33 0.57
N LEU A 185 -9.00 -14.44 0.87
CA LEU A 185 -9.52 -15.42 1.82
C LEU A 185 -9.25 -16.86 1.36
N SER A 186 -9.30 -17.13 0.07
CA SER A 186 -8.95 -18.44 -0.49
C SER A 186 -7.48 -18.77 -0.25
N VAL A 187 -6.59 -17.78 -0.36
CA VAL A 187 -5.15 -17.95 -0.10
C VAL A 187 -4.88 -18.17 1.38
N ILE A 188 -5.60 -17.46 2.26
CA ILE A 188 -5.53 -17.65 3.71
C ILE A 188 -5.99 -19.06 4.09
N LYS A 189 -7.18 -19.47 3.62
CA LYS A 189 -7.75 -20.81 3.87
C LYS A 189 -6.83 -21.93 3.42
N ALA A 190 -6.10 -21.75 2.33
CA ALA A 190 -5.13 -22.73 1.84
C ALA A 190 -3.86 -22.87 2.72
N LYS A 191 -3.62 -21.90 3.62
CA LYS A 191 -2.45 -21.87 4.52
C LYS A 191 -2.82 -22.10 6.00
N MET A 192 -4.10 -22.12 6.33
CA MET A 192 -4.63 -22.54 7.63
C MET A 192 -4.50 -24.05 7.78
#